data_AF-A0A7K2XG49-F1
#
_entry.id   AF-A0A7K2XG49-F1
#
_cell.length_a   1.000
_cell.length_b   1.000
_cell.length_c   1.000
_cell.angle_alpha   90.00
_cell.angle_beta   90.00
_cell.angle_gamma   90.00
#
_symmetry.space_group_name_H-M   'P 1'
#
loop_
_entity.id
_entity.type
_entity.pdbx_description
1 polymer ?
#
loop_
_entity_poly.entity_id
_entity_poly.type
_entity_poly.pdbx_seq_one_letter_code
_entity_poly.pdbx_strand_id
1 'polypeptide(L)'
;MTSRSGAPHRQETLAVVTDLLWAHAVPGDGLEHVRPRRSRDGLDVYLFVRADDRDLALRQAGSLLDRAAPAMAPHGYELPPC
;
A
#
# COMPACT_ATOMS: atom_id res chain seq x y z
N MET A 1 15.39 -12.10 -32.27
CA MET A 1 15.91 -11.06 -31.35
C MET A 1 14.75 -10.60 -30.47
N THR A 2 14.47 -11.35 -29.40
CA THR A 2 13.31 -11.12 -28.52
C THR A 2 13.76 -10.31 -27.31
N SER A 3 13.40 -9.01 -27.29
CA SER A 3 13.48 -8.20 -26.08
C SER A 3 12.53 -8.79 -25.03
N ARG A 4 13.11 -9.33 -23.96
CA ARG A 4 12.36 -9.73 -22.76
C ARG A 4 11.84 -8.44 -22.11
N SER A 5 10.59 -8.09 -22.41
CA SER A 5 9.87 -6.98 -21.80
C SER A 5 9.72 -7.24 -20.30
N GLY A 6 10.58 -6.64 -19.48
CA GLY A 6 10.50 -6.73 -18.03
C GLY A 6 9.45 -5.83 -17.40
N ALA A 7 8.55 -5.23 -18.18
CA ALA A 7 7.56 -4.23 -17.76
C ALA A 7 6.22 -4.78 -17.21
N PRO A 8 5.68 -5.95 -17.65
CA PRO A 8 4.35 -6.42 -17.20
C PRO A 8 4.33 -6.77 -15.72
N HIS A 9 5.28 -7.60 -15.28
CA HIS A 9 5.37 -8.05 -13.89
C HIS A 9 5.55 -6.90 -12.89
N ARG A 10 6.11 -5.79 -13.37
CA ARG A 10 6.36 -4.57 -12.59
C ARG A 10 5.09 -3.75 -12.34
N GLN A 11 4.22 -3.57 -13.32
CA GLN A 11 3.00 -2.78 -13.09
C GLN A 11 2.01 -3.55 -12.20
N GLU A 12 1.97 -4.87 -12.39
CA GLU A 12 1.15 -5.82 -11.62
C GLU A 12 1.44 -5.74 -10.12
N THR A 13 2.70 -5.58 -9.70
CA THR A 13 3.04 -5.53 -8.27
C THR A 13 2.55 -4.27 -7.55
N LEU A 14 2.43 -3.14 -8.26
CA LEU A 14 1.92 -1.89 -7.69
C LEU A 14 0.39 -1.91 -7.57
N ALA A 15 -0.26 -2.51 -8.56
CA ALA A 15 -1.70 -2.74 -8.54
C ALA A 15 -2.08 -3.65 -7.36
N VAL A 16 -1.36 -4.76 -7.16
CA VAL A 16 -1.61 -5.69 -6.04
C VAL A 16 -1.57 -4.99 -4.68
N VAL A 17 -0.57 -4.15 -4.39
CA VAL A 17 -0.52 -3.43 -3.10
C VAL A 17 -1.70 -2.46 -2.97
N THR A 18 -2.06 -1.77 -4.05
CA THR A 18 -3.22 -0.88 -4.06
C THR A 18 -4.52 -1.65 -3.79
N ASP A 19 -4.70 -2.78 -4.47
CA ASP A 19 -5.89 -3.63 -4.33
C ASP A 19 -5.99 -4.22 -2.93
N LEU A 20 -4.89 -4.68 -2.35
CA LEU A 20 -4.85 -5.20 -0.98
C LEU A 20 -5.17 -4.13 0.06
N LEU A 21 -4.67 -2.90 -0.11
CA LEU A 21 -5.02 -1.80 0.79
C LEU A 21 -6.52 -1.47 0.70
N TRP A 22 -7.09 -1.43 -0.50
CA TRP A 22 -8.53 -1.20 -0.67
C TRP A 22 -9.38 -2.37 -0.15
N ALA A 23 -8.96 -3.61 -0.35
CA ALA A 23 -9.68 -4.79 0.12
C ALA A 23 -9.74 -4.89 1.65
N HIS A 24 -8.76 -4.32 2.36
CA HIS A 24 -8.68 -4.32 3.83
C HIS A 24 -9.11 -2.99 4.48
N ALA A 25 -9.47 -2.00 3.65
CA ALA A 25 -10.02 -0.74 4.11
C ALA A 25 -11.46 -0.90 4.61
N VAL A 26 -11.77 -0.20 5.69
CA VAL A 26 -13.12 -0.07 6.24
C VAL A 26 -13.49 1.42 6.27
N PRO A 27 -14.80 1.78 6.30
CA PRO A 27 -15.21 3.19 6.28
C PRO A 27 -14.57 4.06 7.37
N GLY A 28 -14.24 3.47 8.52
CA GLY A 28 -13.59 4.15 9.65
C GLY A 28 -12.12 4.57 9.40
N ASP A 29 -11.45 4.01 8.38
CA ASP A 29 -10.08 4.43 8.05
C ASP A 29 -10.03 5.75 7.30
N GLY A 30 -11.16 6.22 6.75
CA GLY A 30 -11.22 7.46 5.98
C GLY A 30 -10.35 7.45 4.72
N LEU A 31 -9.96 6.28 4.19
CA LEU A 31 -9.10 6.18 3.01
C LEU A 31 -9.81 6.73 1.77
N GLU A 32 -9.20 7.74 1.16
CA GLU A 32 -9.71 8.35 -0.07
C GLU A 32 -8.90 7.89 -1.28
N HIS A 33 -7.56 7.95 -1.21
CA HIS A 33 -6.66 7.57 -2.30
C HIS A 33 -5.43 6.81 -1.80
N VAL A 34 -4.90 5.95 -2.67
CA VAL A 34 -3.64 5.22 -2.48
C VAL A 34 -2.75 5.51 -3.68
N ARG A 35 -1.50 5.90 -3.43
CA ARG A 35 -0.50 6.08 -4.48
C ARG A 35 0.77 5.30 -4.13
N PRO A 36 0.97 4.11 -4.71
CA PRO A 36 2.24 3.42 -4.59
C PRO A 36 3.30 4.05 -5.50
N ARG A 37 4.53 4.12 -5.03
CA ARG A 37 5.69 4.63 -5.77
C ARG A 37 6.90 3.76 -5.44
N ARG A 38 7.59 3.28 -6.47
CA ARG A 38 8.86 2.58 -6.25
C ARG A 38 9.91 3.48 -5.60
N SER A 39 10.63 2.92 -4.65
CA SER A 39 11.84 3.50 -4.08
C SER A 39 13.02 2.56 -4.29
N ARG A 40 14.21 2.96 -3.84
CA ARG A 40 15.44 2.17 -4.01
C ARG A 40 15.37 0.84 -3.27
N ASP A 41 14.69 0.84 -2.13
CA ASP A 41 14.67 -0.26 -1.16
C ASP A 41 13.31 -0.97 -1.12
N GLY A 42 12.39 -0.64 -2.02
CA GLY A 42 11.08 -1.28 -2.10
C GLY A 42 10.00 -0.36 -2.65
N LEU A 43 8.96 -0.17 -1.85
CA LEU A 43 7.76 0.58 -2.24
C LEU A 43 7.39 1.61 -1.19
N ASP A 44 7.34 2.87 -1.60
CA ASP A 44 6.71 3.93 -0.82
C ASP A 44 5.22 3.94 -1.13
N VAL A 45 4.37 3.96 -0.10
CA VAL A 45 2.92 4.08 -0.26
C VAL A 45 2.46 5.38 0.37
N TYR A 46 1.83 6.23 -0.44
CA TYR A 46 1.19 7.46 0.03
C TYR A 46 -0.30 7.20 0.21
N LEU A 47 -0.77 7.31 1.44
CA LEU A 47 -2.19 7.19 1.81
C LEU A 47 -2.80 8.57 2.00
N PHE A 48 -3.92 8.82 1.34
CA PHE A 48 -4.72 10.03 1.52
C PHE A 48 -5.91 9.67 2.38
N VAL A 49 -5.94 10.21 3.60
CA VAL A 49 -6.91 9.87 4.63
C VAL A 49 -7.66 11.12 5.06
N ARG A 50 -8.99 11.03 5.09
CA ARG A 50 -9.88 12.04 5.66
C ARG A 50 -9.99 11.85 7.17
N ALA A 51 -9.51 12.82 7.92
CA ALA A 51 -9.56 12.85 9.37
C ALA A 51 -9.69 14.29 9.90
N ASP A 52 -10.19 14.43 11.12
CA ASP A 52 -10.34 15.74 11.78
C ASP A 52 -8.99 16.34 12.20
N ASP A 53 -8.00 15.48 12.47
CA ASP A 53 -6.65 15.89 12.83
C ASP A 53 -5.60 14.88 12.36
N ARG A 54 -4.33 15.28 12.46
CA ARG A 54 -3.17 14.50 12.03
C ARG A 54 -2.99 13.21 12.82
N ASP A 55 -3.25 13.23 14.13
CA ASP A 55 -3.00 12.06 14.98
C ASP A 55 -4.04 10.97 14.71
N LEU A 56 -5.30 11.37 14.46
CA LEU A 56 -6.34 10.47 14.00
C LEU A 56 -5.99 9.88 12.62
N ALA A 57 -5.54 10.70 11.67
CA ALA A 57 -5.11 10.22 10.36
C ALA A 57 -4.00 9.15 10.46
N LEU A 58 -3.01 9.38 11.33
CA LEU A 58 -1.92 8.43 11.56
C LEU A 58 -2.42 7.12 12.19
N ARG A 59 -3.32 7.19 13.17
CA ARG A 59 -3.91 5.98 13.78
C ARG A 59 -4.75 5.19 12.79
N GLN A 60 -5.55 5.86 11.96
CA GLN A 60 -6.36 5.23 10.91
C GLN A 60 -5.48 4.55 9.86
N ALA A 61 -4.47 5.26 9.36
CA ALA A 61 -3.49 4.72 8.41
C ALA A 61 -2.73 3.52 9.00
N GLY A 62 -2.26 3.61 10.24
CA GLY A 62 -1.59 2.51 10.92
C GLY A 62 -2.49 1.28 11.07
N SER A 63 -3.73 1.48 11.52
CA SER A 63 -4.70 0.39 11.66
C SER A 63 -5.00 -0.31 10.33
N LEU A 64 -5.08 0.45 9.23
CA LEU A 64 -5.23 -0.10 7.88
C LEU A 64 -4.01 -0.94 7.48
N LEU A 65 -2.81 -0.39 7.68
CA LEU A 65 -1.56 -1.06 7.33
C LEU A 65 -1.39 -2.37 8.11
N ASP A 66 -1.68 -2.38 9.41
CA ASP A 66 -1.64 -3.58 10.25
C ASP A 66 -2.59 -4.67 9.76
N ARG A 67 -3.80 -4.30 9.32
CA ARG A 67 -4.78 -5.25 8.76
C ARG A 67 -4.37 -5.79 7.39
N ALA A 68 -3.72 -4.98 6.57
CA ALA A 68 -3.31 -5.36 5.22
C ALA A 68 -1.98 -6.14 5.20
N ALA A 69 -1.10 -5.93 6.19
CA ALA A 69 0.25 -6.51 6.23
C ALA A 69 0.30 -8.03 6.03
N PRO A 70 -0.55 -8.86 6.67
CA PRO A 70 -0.52 -10.30 6.45
C PRO A 70 -0.84 -10.71 5.01
N ALA A 71 -1.67 -9.94 4.31
CA ALA A 71 -2.01 -10.20 2.92
C ALA A 71 -0.93 -9.70 1.94
N MET A 72 -0.12 -8.71 2.35
CA MET A 72 1.01 -8.20 1.57
C MET A 72 2.25 -9.09 1.65
N ALA A 73 2.48 -9.78 2.79
CA ALA A 73 3.66 -10.60 3.02
C ALA A 73 3.90 -11.73 1.97
N PRO A 74 2.89 -12.48 1.51
CA PRO A 74 3.05 -13.47 0.43
C PRO A 74 3.53 -12.87 -0.91
N HIS A 75 3.39 -11.55 -1.09
CA HIS A 75 3.88 -10.81 -2.26
C HIS A 75 5.27 -10.21 -2.05
N GLY A 76 5.93 -10.49 -0.92
CA GLY A 76 7.27 -10.02 -0.60
C GLY A 76 7.34 -8.59 -0.06
N TYR A 77 6.21 -8.06 0.43
CA TYR A 77 6.16 -6.74 1.05
C TYR A 77 5.94 -6.85 2.56
N GLU A 78 6.85 -6.27 3.31
CA GLU A 78 6.80 -6.18 4.76
C GLU A 78 6.83 -4.71 5.18
N LEU A 79 6.11 -4.39 6.26
CA LEU A 79 6.18 -3.05 6.85
C LEU A 79 7.49 -2.92 7.64
N PRO A 80 8.14 -1.74 7.61
CA PRO A 80 9.28 -1.49 8.46
C PRO A 80 8.86 -1.59 9.94
N PRO A 81 9.76 -2.02 10.84
CA PRO A 81 9.49 -1.99 12.27
C PRO A 81 9.25 -0.55 12.72
N CYS A 82 8.19 -0.34 13.50
CA CYS A 82 7.81 0.95 14.10
C CYS A 82 8.82 1.43 15.15
#